data_AF-A0A8T5BMK4-F1
#
_entry.id   AF-A0A8T5BMK4-F1
#
_cell.length_a   1.000
_cell.length_b   1.000
_cell.length_c   1.000
_cell.angle_alpha   90.00
_cell.angle_beta   90.00
_cell.angle_gamma   90.00
#
_symmetry.space_group_name_H-M   'P 1'
#
loop_
_entity.id
_entity.type
_entity.pdbx_description
1 polymer ?
#
loop_
_entity_poly.entity_id
_entity_poly.type
_entity_poly.pdbx_seq_one_letter_code
_entity_poly.pdbx_strand_id
1 'polypeptide(L)'
;MALKLSRRQSGDKLIVERFMYTKHYSLVLDRKRCIGCEICKIICPKEAITVCRPTKTAGQKLNKPTIFVDEKKCSFCGMCTAICPFNAFELALNGEKWVPVLDKESFPKLIHEITVNESLCPPNCVECEKACPFE
;
A
#
# COMPACT_ATOMS: atom_id res chain seq x y z
N MET A 1 26.36 1.99 5.17
CA MET A 1 25.89 0.66 5.62
C MET A 1 24.74 0.83 6.61
N ALA A 2 23.73 -0.06 6.59
CA ALA A 2 22.65 -0.04 7.57
C ALA A 2 23.17 -0.56 8.92
N LEU A 3 22.77 0.07 10.02
CA LEU A 3 23.15 -0.33 11.38
C LEU A 3 22.35 -1.55 11.82
N LYS A 4 21.06 -1.57 11.48
CA LYS A 4 20.15 -2.67 11.79
C LYS A 4 19.04 -2.73 10.75
N LEU A 5 18.77 -3.95 10.29
CA LEU A 5 17.57 -4.29 9.52
C LEU A 5 16.69 -5.14 10.42
N SER A 6 15.40 -4.82 10.49
CA SER A 6 14.46 -5.64 11.25
C SER A 6 13.16 -5.83 10.49
N ARG A 7 12.64 -7.06 10.55
CA ARG A 7 11.30 -7.41 10.13
C ARG A 7 10.54 -7.91 11.35
N ARG A 8 9.36 -7.34 11.59
CA ARG A 8 8.48 -7.73 12.71
C ARG A 8 7.07 -7.96 12.19
N GLN A 9 6.39 -8.95 12.74
CA GLN A 9 4.97 -9.19 12.52
C GLN A 9 4.25 -8.96 13.84
N SER A 10 3.33 -7.99 13.87
CA SER A 10 2.54 -7.64 15.05
C SER A 10 1.06 -7.78 14.68
N GLY A 11 0.51 -8.98 14.91
CA GLY A 11 -0.85 -9.32 14.52
C GLY A 11 -1.11 -9.10 13.03
N ASP A 12 -2.03 -8.20 12.70
CA ASP A 12 -2.39 -7.84 11.32
C ASP A 12 -1.39 -6.90 10.64
N LYS A 13 -0.36 -6.40 11.33
CA LYS A 13 0.64 -5.50 10.74
C LYS A 13 1.95 -6.21 10.44
N LEU A 14 2.47 -6.00 9.24
CA LEU A 14 3.85 -6.38 8.88
C LEU A 14 4.70 -5.12 8.82
N ILE A 15 5.79 -5.09 9.59
CA ILE A 15 6.64 -3.92 9.77
C ILE A 15 8.05 -4.29 9.31
N VAL A 16 8.60 -3.49 8.40
CA VAL A 16 9.96 -3.61 7.89
C VAL A 16 10.68 -2.31 8.19
N GLU A 17 11.76 -2.38 8.93
CA GLU A 17 12.51 -1.21 9.38
C GLU A 17 13.98 -1.31 9.00
N ARG A 18 14.56 -0.15 8.68
CA ARG A 18 15.99 0.03 8.46
C ARG A 18 16.48 1.20 9.27
N PHE A 19 17.32 0.90 10.25
CA PHE A 19 18.00 1.88 11.08
C PHE A 19 19.36 2.20 10.47
N MET A 20 19.55 3.48 10.15
CA MET A 20 20.83 4.08 9.80
C MET A 20 21.20 5.08 10.91
N TYR A 21 22.42 5.63 10.87
CA TYR A 21 22.91 6.58 11.88
C TYR A 21 21.97 7.79 12.08
N THR A 22 21.43 8.34 10.99
CA THR A 22 20.58 9.56 11.02
C THR A 22 19.18 9.34 10.46
N LYS A 23 18.93 8.17 9.86
CA LYS A 23 17.69 7.88 9.13
C LYS A 23 17.11 6.56 9.60
N HIS A 24 15.83 6.58 9.94
CA HIS A 24 15.03 5.41 10.27
C HIS A 24 13.91 5.28 9.25
N TYR A 25 14.04 4.30 8.36
CA TYR A 25 12.99 3.95 7.40
C TYR A 25 12.06 2.92 8.02
N SER A 26 10.76 3.15 7.96
CA SER A 26 9.74 2.21 8.42
C SER A 26 8.68 2.03 7.33
N LEU A 27 8.53 0.79 6.87
CA LEU A 27 7.48 0.38 5.95
C LEU A 27 6.50 -0.53 6.70
N VAL A 28 5.26 -0.07 6.81
CA VAL A 28 4.18 -0.78 7.50
C VAL A 28 3.15 -1.24 6.47
N LEU A 29 2.77 -2.50 6.55
CA LEU A 29 1.67 -3.09 5.78
C LEU A 29 0.54 -3.47 6.72
N ASP A 30 -0.64 -2.95 6.46
CA ASP A 30 -1.89 -3.36 7.11
C ASP A 30 -2.56 -4.51 6.32
N ARG A 31 -2.56 -5.71 6.90
CA ARG A 31 -3.17 -6.91 6.31
C ARG A 31 -4.69 -6.86 6.31
N LYS A 32 -5.35 -5.98 7.08
CA LYS A 32 -6.81 -5.83 7.03
C LYS A 32 -7.27 -5.13 5.75
N ARG A 33 -6.49 -4.16 5.27
CA ARG A 33 -6.79 -3.41 4.04
C ARG A 33 -6.30 -4.13 2.79
N CYS A 34 -5.33 -5.04 2.92
CA CYS A 34 -4.76 -5.72 1.77
C CYS A 34 -5.64 -6.88 1.27
N ILE A 35 -6.11 -6.77 0.02
CA ILE A 35 -6.85 -7.85 -0.66
C ILE A 35 -5.96 -8.80 -1.48
N GLY A 36 -4.63 -8.56 -1.49
CA GLY A 36 -3.70 -9.41 -2.22
C GLY A 36 -3.77 -9.29 -3.74
N CYS A 37 -4.08 -8.10 -4.28
CA CYS A 37 -4.19 -7.82 -5.72
C CYS A 37 -2.88 -7.98 -6.52
N GLU A 38 -1.73 -8.16 -5.85
CA GLU A 38 -0.39 -8.37 -6.45
C GLU A 38 0.23 -7.17 -7.18
N ILE A 39 -0.47 -6.02 -7.26
CA ILE A 39 0.06 -4.79 -7.88
C ILE A 39 1.41 -4.39 -7.26
N CYS A 40 1.53 -4.47 -5.94
CA CYS A 40 2.77 -4.13 -5.22
C CYS A 40 3.95 -5.06 -5.55
N LYS A 41 3.68 -6.33 -5.89
CA LYS A 41 4.70 -7.28 -6.34
C LYS A 41 5.20 -6.91 -7.73
N ILE A 42 4.27 -6.64 -8.64
CA ILE A 42 4.58 -6.33 -10.06
C ILE A 42 5.40 -5.04 -10.17
N ILE A 43 5.03 -4.00 -9.41
CA ILE A 43 5.68 -2.69 -9.50
C ILE A 43 7.03 -2.61 -8.76
N CYS A 44 7.39 -3.59 -7.94
CA CYS A 44 8.57 -3.51 -7.09
C CYS A 44 9.85 -3.72 -7.92
N PRO A 45 10.70 -2.70 -8.13
CA PRO A 45 11.89 -2.82 -8.99
C PRO A 45 12.99 -3.69 -8.38
N LYS A 46 12.86 -4.06 -7.10
CA LYS A 46 13.79 -4.94 -6.38
C LYS A 46 13.23 -6.32 -6.11
N GLU A 47 12.01 -6.61 -6.60
CA GLU A 47 11.33 -7.89 -6.41
C GLU A 47 11.33 -8.31 -4.92
N ALA A 48 11.16 -7.33 -4.04
CA ALA A 48 11.24 -7.52 -2.60
C ALA A 48 9.93 -8.03 -1.99
N ILE A 49 8.83 -8.02 -2.75
CA ILE A 49 7.49 -8.33 -2.25
C ILE A 49 7.01 -9.65 -2.87
N THR A 50 6.62 -10.58 -2.00
CA THR A 50 5.98 -11.84 -2.39
C THR A 50 4.55 -11.86 -1.86
N VAL A 51 3.60 -12.21 -2.73
CA VAL A 51 2.19 -12.36 -2.38
C VAL A 51 1.82 -13.82 -2.56
N CYS A 52 1.30 -14.43 -1.50
CA CYS A 52 0.76 -15.78 -1.49
C CYS A 52 -0.75 -15.70 -1.35
N ARG A 53 -1.47 -16.05 -2.42
CA ARG A 53 -2.92 -16.22 -2.37
C ARG A 53 -3.24 -17.65 -1.94
N PRO A 54 -4.07 -17.87 -0.92
CA PRO A 54 -4.54 -19.19 -0.58
C PRO A 54 -5.45 -19.71 -1.69
N THR A 55 -5.24 -20.96 -2.11
CA THR A 55 -6.13 -21.65 -3.04
C THR A 55 -7.43 -21.99 -2.32
N LYS A 56 -8.56 -21.74 -2.99
CA LYS A 56 -9.88 -22.06 -2.46
C LYS A 56 -10.15 -23.55 -2.66
N THR A 57 -10.01 -24.34 -1.60
CA THR A 57 -10.56 -25.71 -1.58
C THR A 57 -12.06 -25.64 -1.31
N ALA A 58 -12.85 -26.46 -2.01
CA ALA A 58 -14.32 -26.47 -1.88
C ALA A 58 -14.73 -26.63 -0.39
N GLY A 59 -15.54 -25.70 0.11
CA GLY A 59 -16.07 -25.71 1.48
C GLY A 59 -15.28 -24.90 2.53
N GLN A 60 -14.10 -24.36 2.22
CA GLN A 60 -13.34 -23.53 3.18
C GLN A 60 -13.56 -22.02 2.97
N LYS A 61 -13.57 -21.27 4.07
CA LYS A 61 -13.49 -19.80 4.06
C LYS A 61 -12.21 -19.39 3.33
N LEU A 62 -12.32 -18.39 2.44
CA LEU A 62 -11.16 -17.85 1.74
C LEU A 62 -10.21 -17.24 2.77
N ASN A 63 -9.03 -17.84 2.93
CA ASN A 63 -8.02 -17.30 3.84
C ASN A 63 -7.54 -15.93 3.33
N LYS A 64 -7.10 -15.06 4.25
CA LYS A 64 -6.50 -13.78 3.87
C LYS A 64 -5.20 -14.01 3.09
N PRO A 65 -4.89 -13.16 2.10
CA PRO A 65 -3.62 -13.22 1.40
C PRO A 65 -2.47 -12.99 2.38
N THR A 66 -1.39 -13.76 2.22
CA THR A 66 -0.17 -13.57 2.99
C THR A 66 0.82 -12.79 2.14
N ILE A 67 1.20 -11.61 2.63
CA ILE A 67 2.24 -10.78 2.00
C ILE A 67 3.52 -10.93 2.82
N PHE A 68 4.63 -11.09 2.10
CA PHE A 68 5.98 -11.10 2.61
C PHE A 68 6.79 -10.00 1.95
N VAL A 69 7.64 -9.34 2.72
CA VAL A 69 8.56 -8.31 2.22
C VAL A 69 9.97 -8.67 2.71
N ASP A 70 10.89 -8.83 1.76
CA ASP A 70 12.30 -9.07 2.01
C ASP A 70 12.99 -7.75 2.40
N GLU A 71 13.35 -7.63 3.67
CA GLU A 71 13.98 -6.44 4.24
C GLU A 71 15.36 -6.11 3.63
N LYS A 72 16.06 -7.12 3.09
CA LYS A 72 17.38 -6.95 2.47
C LYS A 72 17.26 -6.39 1.06
N LYS A 73 16.23 -6.82 0.32
CA LYS A 73 15.97 -6.33 -1.05
C LYS A 73 15.23 -5.00 -1.07
N CYS A 74 14.37 -4.72 -0.10
CA CYS A 74 13.53 -3.53 -0.10
C CYS A 74 14.38 -2.25 -0.10
N SER A 75 14.15 -1.36 -1.08
CA SER A 75 14.86 -0.09 -1.20
C SER A 75 14.17 1.07 -0.48
N PHE A 76 12.99 0.84 0.13
CA PHE A 76 12.16 1.87 0.73
C PHE A 76 11.83 3.03 -0.24
N CYS A 77 11.65 2.71 -1.53
CA CYS A 77 11.28 3.71 -2.55
C CYS A 77 9.84 4.21 -2.41
N GLY A 78 8.95 3.42 -1.80
CA GLY A 78 7.55 3.81 -1.55
C GLY A 78 6.62 3.66 -2.76
N MET A 79 7.04 3.02 -3.86
CA MET A 79 6.14 2.71 -4.99
C MET A 79 4.94 1.85 -4.56
N CYS A 80 5.15 0.90 -3.63
CA CYS A 80 4.06 0.09 -3.08
C CYS A 80 3.03 0.91 -2.29
N THR A 81 3.46 2.01 -1.64
CA THR A 81 2.57 2.97 -0.99
C THR A 81 1.83 3.82 -2.01
N ALA A 82 2.53 4.34 -3.01
CA ALA A 82 1.96 5.22 -4.03
C ALA A 82 0.88 4.56 -4.90
N ILE A 83 1.09 3.29 -5.27
CA ILE A 83 0.20 2.59 -6.21
C ILE A 83 -0.92 1.80 -5.52
N CYS A 84 -0.88 1.60 -4.20
CA CYS A 84 -1.85 0.73 -3.53
C CYS A 84 -3.21 1.43 -3.46
N PRO A 85 -4.24 0.96 -4.19
CA PRO A 85 -5.54 1.63 -4.21
C PRO A 85 -6.29 1.50 -2.89
N PHE A 86 -5.93 0.50 -2.06
CA PHE A 86 -6.51 0.26 -0.73
C PHE A 86 -5.73 0.94 0.40
N ASN A 87 -4.68 1.68 0.05
CA ASN A 87 -3.80 2.37 1.00
C ASN A 87 -3.33 1.46 2.15
N ALA A 88 -2.92 0.23 1.79
CA ALA A 88 -2.50 -0.81 2.74
C ALA A 88 -1.04 -0.68 3.17
N PHE A 89 -0.21 0.06 2.43
CA PHE A 89 1.20 0.30 2.75
C PHE A 89 1.41 1.73 3.20
N GLU A 90 2.18 1.93 4.25
CA GLU A 90 2.59 3.23 4.76
C GLU A 90 4.12 3.26 4.92
N LEU A 91 4.75 4.29 4.35
CA LEU A 91 6.19 4.51 4.43
C LEU A 91 6.47 5.77 5.23
N ALA A 92 7.34 5.65 6.22
CA ALA A 92 7.79 6.75 7.06
C ALA A 92 9.31 6.84 7.11
N LEU A 93 9.82 8.07 7.22
CA LEU A 93 11.21 8.40 7.52
C LEU A 93 11.23 9.15 8.84
N ASN A 94 11.98 8.64 9.82
CA ASN A 94 12.08 9.25 11.16
C ASN A 94 10.72 9.45 11.86
N GLY A 95 9.72 8.63 11.52
CA GLY A 95 8.36 8.73 12.07
C GLY A 95 7.40 9.61 11.26
N GLU A 96 7.90 10.37 10.29
CA GLU A 96 7.08 11.20 9.41
C GLU A 96 6.76 10.47 8.11
N LYS A 97 5.51 10.58 7.63
CA LYS A 97 5.09 9.97 6.37
C LYS A 97 5.86 10.59 5.21
N TRP A 98 6.68 9.79 4.56
CA TRP A 98 7.54 10.27 3.47
C TRP A 98 7.69 9.21 2.39
N VAL A 99 7.33 9.57 1.16
CA VAL A 99 7.32 8.67 0.00
C VAL A 99 8.25 9.26 -1.07
N PRO A 100 9.50 8.75 -1.22
CA PRO A 100 10.49 9.38 -2.08
C PRO A 100 10.04 9.56 -3.53
N VAL A 101 9.32 8.57 -4.08
CA VAL A 101 8.87 8.63 -5.47
C VAL A 101 7.79 9.69 -5.71
N LEU A 102 7.00 10.03 -4.69
CA LEU A 102 6.01 11.11 -4.75
C LEU A 102 6.66 12.48 -4.48
N ASP A 103 7.61 12.53 -3.54
CA ASP A 103 8.40 13.72 -3.23
C ASP A 103 9.23 14.21 -4.43
N LYS A 104 9.75 13.27 -5.23
CA LYS A 104 10.54 13.56 -6.43
C LYS A 104 9.72 13.59 -7.72
N GLU A 105 8.39 13.52 -7.63
CA GLU A 105 7.47 13.52 -8.78
C GLU A 105 7.84 12.49 -9.86
N SER A 106 8.56 11.44 -9.47
CA SER A 106 9.06 10.41 -10.39
C SER A 106 8.02 9.31 -10.63
N PHE A 107 6.88 9.39 -9.94
CA PHE A 107 5.81 8.41 -10.00
C PHE A 107 4.44 9.09 -9.95
N PRO A 108 3.43 8.60 -10.69
CA PRO A 108 2.10 9.19 -10.72
C PRO A 108 1.46 9.22 -9.33
N LYS A 109 0.76 10.30 -9.01
CA LYS A 109 -0.12 10.36 -7.84
C LYS A 109 -1.46 9.74 -8.22
N LEU A 110 -1.92 8.77 -7.43
CA LEU A 110 -3.30 8.30 -7.53
C LEU A 110 -4.21 9.37 -6.90
N ILE A 111 -5.05 10.01 -7.70
CA ILE A 111 -6.02 10.99 -7.24
C ILE A 111 -7.28 10.23 -6.81
N HIS A 112 -7.62 10.32 -5.53
CA HIS A 112 -8.83 9.71 -4.95
C HIS A 112 -9.96 10.74 -4.76
N GLU A 113 -9.95 11.81 -5.56
CA GLU A 113 -10.90 12.91 -5.48
C GLU A 113 -11.65 13.01 -6.81
N ILE A 114 -12.96 13.23 -6.72
CA ILE A 114 -13.82 13.52 -7.85
C ILE A 114 -14.45 14.88 -7.62
N THR A 115 -14.44 15.74 -8.63
CA THR A 115 -15.11 17.04 -8.60
C THR A 115 -16.29 16.99 -9.54
N VAL A 116 -17.50 17.23 -9.02
CA VAL A 116 -18.73 17.27 -9.80
C VAL A 116 -19.12 18.73 -10.03
N ASN A 117 -19.41 19.08 -11.28
CA ASN A 117 -19.93 20.41 -11.60
C ASN A 117 -21.47 20.39 -11.52
N GLU A 118 -22.02 20.90 -10.41
CA GLU A 118 -23.46 20.92 -10.12
C GLU A 118 -24.28 21.68 -11.17
N SER A 119 -23.69 22.63 -11.89
CA SER A 119 -24.42 23.41 -12.91
C SER A 119 -24.82 22.60 -14.16
N LEU A 120 -24.14 21.48 -14.41
CA LEU A 120 -24.46 20.56 -15.50
C LEU A 120 -25.44 19.46 -15.07
N CYS A 121 -25.74 19.37 -13.78
CA CYS A 121 -26.64 18.36 -13.25
C CYS A 121 -28.10 18.83 -13.38
N PRO A 122 -29.04 17.93 -13.74
CA PRO A 122 -30.47 18.19 -13.57
C PRO A 122 -30.79 18.54 -12.11
N PRO A 123 -31.83 19.35 -11.83
CA PRO A 123 -32.24 19.64 -10.47
C PRO A 123 -32.55 18.35 -9.71
N ASN A 124 -31.97 18.21 -8.52
CA ASN A 124 -32.07 17.02 -7.64
C ASN A 124 -31.51 15.71 -8.23
N CYS A 125 -30.46 15.76 -9.05
CA CYS A 125 -29.77 14.57 -9.56
C CYS A 125 -28.91 13.90 -8.48
N VAL A 126 -29.22 12.63 -8.14
CA VAL A 126 -28.49 11.79 -7.16
C VAL A 126 -27.91 10.53 -7.80
N GLU A 127 -27.69 10.55 -9.12
CA GLU A 127 -27.22 9.38 -9.87
C GLU A 127 -25.81 8.95 -9.47
N CYS A 128 -24.93 9.91 -9.17
CA CYS A 128 -23.57 9.61 -8.72
C CYS A 128 -23.54 8.95 -7.33
N GLU A 129 -24.45 9.33 -6.44
CA GLU A 129 -24.63 8.72 -5.11
C GLU A 129 -25.09 7.25 -5.28
N LYS A 130 -26.20 7.04 -5.99
CA LYS A 130 -26.71 5.67 -6.24
C LYS A 130 -25.73 4.75 -6.96
N ALA A 131 -24.89 5.30 -7.82
CA ALA A 131 -23.91 4.53 -8.57
C ALA A 131 -22.63 4.25 -7.77
N CYS A 132 -22.40 4.93 -6.63
CA CYS A 132 -21.18 4.78 -5.87
C CYS A 132 -21.10 3.37 -5.25
N PRO A 133 -20.13 2.53 -5.65
CA PRO A 133 -19.99 1.18 -5.10
C PRO A 133 -19.36 1.17 -3.69
N PHE A 134 -19.05 2.35 -3.15
CA PHE A 134 -18.41 2.55 -1.85
C PHE A 134 -19.35 3.16 -0.80
N GLU A 135 -20.61 3.42 -1.15
CA GLU A 135 -21.68 3.77 -0.20
C GLU A 135 -22.35 2.53 0.42
#